data_AF-A0A8J5EGI0-F1
#
_entry.id   AF-A0A8J5EGI0-F1
#
_cell.length_a   1.000
_cell.length_b   1.000
_cell.length_c   1.000
_cell.angle_alpha   90.00
_cell.angle_beta   90.00
_cell.angle_gamma   90.00
#
_symmetry.space_group_name_H-M   'P 1'
#
loop_
_entity.id
_entity.type
_entity.pdbx_description
1 polymer ?
#
loop_
_entity_poly.entity_id
_entity_poly.type
_entity_poly.pdbx_seq_one_letter_code
_entity_poly.pdbx_strand_id
1 'polypeptide(L)'
;MWLPIVQHPSEIYTRLGWSEGSFRDDLESGLTSDYFDLNENISSGDSRAGLDQVSKKAIQKIMKRNPGMTFDEARAKYTKERFRDNGIGADGRPTDPKAVFFS
;
A
#
# COMPACT_ATOMS: atom_id res chain seq x y z
N MET A 1 -7.90 52.56 6.30
CA MET A 1 -6.66 51.87 5.89
C MET A 1 -7.07 50.50 5.38
N TRP A 2 -6.93 50.25 4.08
CA TRP A 2 -7.39 49.00 3.44
C TRP A 2 -6.20 48.04 3.37
N LEU A 3 -6.33 46.83 3.92
CA LEU A 3 -5.31 45.78 3.81
C LEU A 3 -5.67 44.88 2.62
N PRO A 4 -4.75 44.60 1.69
CA PRO A 4 -5.01 43.68 0.60
C PRO A 4 -5.13 42.26 1.14
N ILE A 5 -6.20 41.56 0.74
CA ILE A 5 -6.34 40.12 0.94
C ILE A 5 -5.36 39.44 -0.02
N VAL A 6 -4.25 38.94 0.50
CA VAL A 6 -3.37 38.05 -0.26
C VAL A 6 -4.11 36.73 -0.41
N GLN A 7 -4.57 36.41 -1.62
CA GLN A 7 -5.00 35.06 -1.92
C GLN A 7 -3.79 34.14 -1.78
N HIS A 8 -3.79 33.31 -0.72
CA HIS A 8 -2.84 32.22 -0.61
C HIS A 8 -3.09 31.29 -1.80
N PRO A 9 -2.11 31.03 -2.68
CA PRO A 9 -2.23 29.88 -3.56
C PRO A 9 -2.38 28.68 -2.64
N SER A 10 -3.54 28.02 -2.67
CA SER A 10 -3.70 26.70 -2.08
C SER A 10 -2.55 25.87 -2.66
N GLU A 11 -1.62 25.44 -1.81
CA GLU A 11 -0.44 24.66 -2.16
C GLU A 11 -0.83 23.51 -3.11
N ILE A 12 -0.75 23.74 -4.43
CA ILE A 12 -0.85 22.67 -5.42
C ILE A 12 0.54 22.04 -5.42
N TYR A 13 0.81 21.26 -4.38
CA TYR A 13 1.98 20.41 -4.32
C TYR A 13 1.80 19.28 -5.34
N THR A 14 2.15 19.55 -6.59
CA THR A 14 2.31 18.51 -7.61
C THR A 14 3.75 18.02 -7.52
N ARG A 15 4.00 16.98 -6.73
CA ARG A 15 5.32 16.36 -6.67
C ARG A 15 5.64 15.74 -8.03
N LEU A 16 6.79 16.09 -8.58
CA LEU A 16 7.32 15.51 -9.81
C LEU A 16 7.53 14.00 -9.59
N GLY A 17 6.89 13.17 -10.43
CA GLY A 17 6.76 11.70 -10.30
C GLY A 17 8.03 10.87 -10.45
N TRP A 18 9.18 11.35 -9.98
CA TRP A 18 10.48 10.67 -10.10
C TRP A 18 10.87 9.89 -8.84
N SER A 19 10.04 9.88 -7.79
CA SER A 19 10.25 9.09 -6.58
C SER A 19 9.31 7.88 -6.43
N GLU A 20 8.69 7.37 -7.50
CA GLU A 20 7.86 6.16 -7.41
C GLU A 20 8.63 5.03 -6.68
N GLY A 21 8.29 4.79 -5.41
CA GLY A 21 8.89 3.71 -4.61
C GLY A 21 9.58 4.12 -3.31
N SER A 22 9.49 5.36 -2.84
CA SER A 22 9.96 5.69 -1.49
C SER A 22 8.92 5.37 -0.41
N PHE A 23 9.38 5.07 0.82
CA PHE A 23 8.48 4.90 1.97
C PHE A 23 7.61 6.14 2.25
N ARG A 24 8.09 7.34 1.90
CA ARG A 24 7.31 8.58 2.04
C ARG A 24 6.12 8.62 1.10
N ASP A 25 6.29 8.17 -0.13
CA ASP A 25 5.21 8.13 -1.11
C ASP A 25 4.18 7.04 -0.78
N ASP A 26 4.64 5.94 -0.19
CA ASP A 26 3.77 4.89 0.34
C ASP A 26 2.93 5.41 1.52
N LEU A 27 3.55 6.17 2.43
CA LEU A 27 2.84 6.81 3.54
C LEU A 27 1.80 7.82 3.04
N GLU A 28 2.19 8.71 2.13
CA GLU A 28 1.31 9.73 1.53
C GLU A 28 0.15 9.11 0.74
N SER A 29 0.36 7.94 0.12
CA SER A 29 -0.69 7.20 -0.59
C SER A 29 -1.55 6.31 0.30
N GLY A 30 -1.37 6.38 1.62
CA GLY A 30 -2.17 5.66 2.60
C GLY A 30 -1.85 4.16 2.67
N LEU A 31 -0.65 3.75 2.24
CA LEU A 31 -0.17 2.36 2.33
C LEU A 31 0.51 2.07 3.68
N THR A 32 -0.09 2.57 4.76
CA THR A 32 0.37 2.43 6.14
C THR A 32 -0.80 2.02 7.04
N SER A 33 -0.52 1.36 8.15
CA SER A 33 -1.49 1.07 9.21
C SER A 33 -0.78 0.91 10.56
N ASP A 34 -1.53 0.71 11.65
CA ASP A 34 -0.96 0.46 12.98
C ASP A 34 -0.05 -0.78 13.01
N TYR A 35 -0.37 -1.80 12.21
CA TYR A 35 0.41 -3.03 12.08
C TYR A 35 1.46 -2.97 10.97
N PHE A 36 1.51 -1.86 10.24
CA PHE A 36 2.42 -1.64 9.13
C PHE A 36 2.79 -0.15 9.05
N ASP A 37 3.55 0.29 10.06
CA ASP A 37 3.99 1.68 10.18
C ASP A 37 5.26 1.93 9.36
N LEU A 38 5.23 2.94 8.49
CA LEU A 38 6.35 3.34 7.65
C LEU A 38 7.19 4.47 8.26
N ASN A 39 6.76 5.09 9.36
CA ASN A 39 7.45 6.24 9.95
C ASN A 39 8.87 5.91 10.42
N GLU A 40 9.10 4.70 10.93
CA GLU A 40 10.43 4.25 11.33
C GLU A 40 11.39 4.13 10.12
N ASN A 41 10.91 3.58 8.99
CA ASN A 41 11.71 3.50 7.77
C ASN A 41 12.06 4.89 7.23
N ILE A 42 11.11 5.83 7.27
CA ILE A 42 11.32 7.21 6.81
C ILE A 42 12.32 7.93 7.71
N SER A 43 12.18 7.81 9.03
CA SER A 43 13.06 8.51 9.99
C SER A 43 14.48 7.94 10.02
N SER A 44 14.64 6.63 9.79
CA SER A 44 15.95 5.98 9.68
C SER A 44 16.65 6.21 8.34
N GLY A 45 15.98 6.85 7.36
CA GLY A 45 16.53 7.06 6.02
C GLY A 45 16.73 5.74 5.27
N ASP A 46 15.86 4.76 5.50
CA ASP A 46 15.94 3.45 4.87
C ASP A 46 15.91 3.56 3.33
N SER A 47 16.93 3.00 2.68
CA SER A 47 17.11 3.07 1.24
C SER A 47 16.37 1.98 0.47
N ARG A 48 15.67 1.06 1.15
CA ARG A 48 14.87 0.02 0.48
C ARG A 48 13.66 0.64 -0.22
N ALA A 49 13.23 0.02 -1.32
CA ALA A 49 12.08 0.47 -2.12
C ALA A 49 10.70 0.19 -1.48
N GLY A 50 10.67 -0.41 -0.28
CA GLY A 50 9.43 -0.77 0.40
C GLY A 50 8.64 -1.86 -0.33
N LEU A 51 7.32 -1.67 -0.46
CA LEU A 51 6.42 -2.64 -1.11
C LEU A 51 6.72 -2.75 -2.64
N ASP A 52 6.39 -3.89 -3.23
CA ASP A 52 6.54 -4.08 -4.69
C ASP A 52 5.53 -3.22 -5.47
N GLN A 53 5.97 -2.62 -6.59
CA GLN A 53 5.15 -1.68 -7.36
C GLN A 53 3.88 -2.28 -7.96
N VAL A 54 3.91 -3.55 -8.36
CA VAL A 54 2.73 -4.24 -8.89
C VAL A 54 1.71 -4.43 -7.79
N SER A 55 2.16 -4.89 -6.61
CA SER A 55 1.29 -5.07 -5.45
C SER A 55 0.70 -3.74 -4.95
N LYS A 56 1.48 -2.66 -4.88
CA LYS A 56 1.03 -1.30 -4.51
C LYS A 56 -0.14 -0.85 -5.38
N LYS A 57 0.04 -0.90 -6.70
CA LYS A 57 -0.98 -0.47 -7.68
C LYS A 57 -2.24 -1.33 -7.56
N ALA A 58 -2.11 -2.63 -7.30
CA ALA A 58 -3.25 -3.51 -7.09
C ALA A 58 -4.01 -3.20 -5.79
N ILE A 59 -3.31 -2.99 -4.67
CA ILE A 59 -3.90 -2.65 -3.38
C ILE A 59 -4.63 -1.30 -3.45
N GLN A 60 -3.99 -0.27 -4.02
CA GLN A 60 -4.62 1.04 -4.22
C GLN A 60 -5.88 0.93 -5.09
N LYS A 61 -5.88 0.06 -6.11
CA LYS A 61 -7.06 -0.20 -6.95
C LYS A 61 -8.18 -0.89 -6.16
N ILE A 62 -7.85 -1.80 -5.25
CA ILE A 62 -8.82 -2.43 -4.34
C ILE A 62 -9.42 -1.37 -3.43
N MET A 63 -8.61 -0.53 -2.79
CA MET A 63 -9.08 0.55 -1.91
C MET A 63 -9.99 1.53 -2.66
N LYS A 64 -9.58 2.00 -3.86
CA LYS A 64 -10.39 2.90 -4.70
C LYS A 64 -11.74 2.31 -5.12
N ARG A 65 -11.83 0.99 -5.29
CA ARG A 65 -13.06 0.29 -5.67
C ARG A 65 -13.98 0.00 -4.48
N ASN A 66 -13.46 0.05 -3.25
CA ASN A 66 -14.19 -0.28 -2.03
C ASN A 66 -14.03 0.87 -1.03
N PRO A 67 -14.81 1.95 -1.17
CA PRO A 67 -14.75 3.08 -0.24
C PRO A 67 -14.91 2.63 1.22
N GLY A 68 -14.03 3.11 2.11
CA GLY A 68 -14.01 2.73 3.52
C GLY A 68 -13.17 1.49 3.86
N MET A 69 -12.66 0.76 2.86
CA MET A 69 -11.73 -0.35 3.09
C MET A 69 -10.36 0.19 3.51
N THR A 70 -9.85 -0.31 4.62
CA THR A 70 -8.53 0.03 5.15
C THR A 70 -7.41 -0.59 4.29
N PHE A 71 -6.18 -0.08 4.46
CA PHE A 71 -5.00 -0.63 3.80
C PHE A 71 -4.80 -2.11 4.12
N ASP A 72 -4.94 -2.51 5.38
CA ASP A 72 -4.76 -3.90 5.79
C ASP A 72 -5.80 -4.85 5.21
N GLU A 73 -7.06 -4.44 5.15
CA GLU A 73 -8.12 -5.23 4.52
C GLU A 73 -7.86 -5.40 3.02
N ALA A 74 -7.46 -4.33 2.34
CA ALA A 74 -7.13 -4.38 0.93
C ALA A 74 -5.91 -5.26 0.66
N ARG A 75 -4.87 -5.16 1.50
CA ARG A 75 -3.66 -6.01 1.45
C ARG A 75 -3.99 -7.48 1.71
N ALA A 76 -4.83 -7.78 2.70
CA ALA A 76 -5.28 -9.13 3.00
C ALA A 76 -6.09 -9.72 1.85
N LYS A 77 -6.99 -8.94 1.25
CA LYS A 77 -7.77 -9.36 0.07
C LYS A 77 -6.85 -9.66 -1.12
N TYR A 78 -5.93 -8.75 -1.45
CA TYR A 78 -4.95 -8.95 -2.52
C TYR A 78 -4.14 -10.24 -2.31
N THR A 79 -3.65 -10.46 -1.09
CA THR A 79 -2.83 -11.64 -0.76
C THR A 79 -3.63 -12.93 -0.89
N LYS A 80 -4.89 -12.96 -0.42
CA LYS A 80 -5.78 -14.11 -0.56
C LYS A 80 -6.10 -14.42 -2.02
N GLU A 81 -6.34 -13.40 -2.84
CA GLU A 81 -6.53 -13.57 -4.28
C GLU A 81 -5.28 -14.16 -4.93
N ARG A 82 -4.09 -13.66 -4.59
CA ARG A 82 -2.81 -14.22 -5.08
C ARG A 82 -2.61 -15.66 -4.64
N PHE A 83 -2.92 -16.02 -3.40
CA PHE A 83 -2.85 -17.40 -2.94
C PHE A 83 -3.74 -18.32 -3.76
N ARG A 84 -5.02 -17.95 -3.90
CA ARG A 84 -5.97 -18.72 -4.71
C ARG A 84 -5.48 -18.89 -6.14
N ASP A 85 -5.00 -17.82 -6.77
CA ASP A 85 -4.53 -17.83 -8.15
C ASP A 85 -3.26 -18.69 -8.33
N ASN A 86 -2.53 -18.98 -7.24
CA ASN A 86 -1.35 -19.86 -7.22
C ASN A 86 -1.64 -21.23 -6.59
N GLY A 87 -2.91 -21.63 -6.46
CA GLY A 87 -3.27 -22.95 -5.94
C GLY A 87 -2.99 -23.12 -4.45
N ILE A 88 -3.13 -22.05 -3.66
CA ILE A 88 -3.05 -22.06 -2.20
C ILE A 88 -4.45 -21.80 -1.63
N GLY A 89 -4.92 -22.70 -0.78
CA GLY A 89 -6.20 -22.64 -0.10
C GLY A 89 -6.27 -21.53 0.95
N ALA A 90 -7.49 -21.27 1.43
CA ALA A 90 -7.73 -20.27 2.48
C ALA A 90 -7.07 -20.64 3.83
N ASP A 91 -6.74 -21.92 4.01
CA ASP A 91 -5.99 -22.48 5.13
C ASP A 91 -4.46 -22.35 4.95
N GLY A 92 -4.00 -21.77 3.85
CA GLY A 92 -2.59 -21.60 3.53
C GLY A 92 -1.91 -22.86 2.98
N ARG A 93 -2.66 -23.93 2.69
CA ARG A 93 -2.12 -25.18 2.16
C ARG A 93 -2.23 -25.24 0.63
N PRO A 94 -1.33 -25.92 -0.08
CA PRO A 94 -1.52 -26.21 -1.49
C PRO A 94 -2.85 -26.92 -1.75
N THR A 95 -3.56 -26.52 -2.80
CA THR A 95 -4.79 -27.17 -3.26
C THR A 95 -4.51 -28.38 -4.17
N ASP A 96 -3.24 -28.70 -4.40
CA ASP A 96 -2.82 -29.88 -5.18
C ASP A 96 -3.22 -31.17 -4.44
N PRO A 97 -4.04 -32.05 -5.04
CA PRO A 97 -4.40 -33.34 -4.45
C PRO A 97 -3.20 -34.25 -4.15
N LYS A 98 -2.04 -34.00 -4.76
CA LYS A 98 -0.80 -34.75 -4.54
C LYS A 98 0.11 -34.11 -3.49
N ALA A 99 -0.29 -33.00 -2.88
CA ALA A 99 0.48 -32.38 -1.80
C ALA A 99 0.55 -33.32 -0.58
N VAL A 100 1.77 -33.59 -0.12
CA VAL A 100 2.03 -34.40 1.07
C VAL A 100 2.35 -33.46 2.24
N PHE A 101 1.68 -33.67 3.37
CA PHE A 101 1.90 -32.91 4.60
C PHE A 101 2.46 -33.84 5.67
N PHE A 102 3.37 -33.31 6.50
CA PHE A 102 3.94 -34.01 7.64
C PHE A 102 3.47 -33.30 8.92
N SER A 103 3.08 -34.07 9.94
CA SER A 103 2.60 -33.59 11.23
C SER A 103 3.33 -34.30 12.37
#